data_AF-A0A3D3LJN1-F1
#
_entry.id   AF-A0A3D3LJN1-F1
#
_cell.length_a   1.000
_cell.length_b   1.000
_cell.length_c   1.000
_cell.angle_alpha   90.00
_cell.angle_beta   90.00
_cell.angle_gamma   90.00
#
_symmetry.space_group_name_H-M   'P 1'
#
loop_
_entity.id
_entity.type
_entity.pdbx_description
1 polymer ?
#
loop_
_entity_poly.entity_id
_entity_poly.type
_entity_poly.pdbx_seq_one_letter_code
_entity_poly.pdbx_strand_id
1 'polypeptide(L)'
;MVRDTPDKISSDTKPTKSYAAYVLLMLSALYTVNYVDRFLVSGLLDPIKDSLDVSNTYMGFLVGPAFALFYTTLAIPIARLADRYSRVKIIAAGTLVWSLFTVL
;
A
#
# COMPACT_ATOMS: atom_id res chain seq x y z
N MET A 1 -11.44 -19.51 52.82
CA MET A 1 -10.34 -18.54 52.65
C MET A 1 -10.26 -18.20 51.16
N VAL A 2 -11.15 -17.32 50.72
CA VAL A 2 -11.33 -16.89 49.32
C VAL A 2 -10.34 -15.77 49.06
N ARG A 3 -9.47 -15.94 48.05
CA ARG A 3 -8.71 -14.84 47.46
C ARG A 3 -9.18 -14.73 46.02
N ASP A 4 -10.25 -13.98 45.82
CA ASP A 4 -10.57 -13.42 44.51
C ASP A 4 -9.47 -12.39 44.20
N THR A 5 -8.46 -12.82 43.46
CA THR A 5 -7.58 -11.92 42.74
C THR A 5 -8.44 -11.16 41.73
N PRO A 6 -8.53 -9.81 41.79
CA PRO A 6 -9.26 -9.08 40.77
C PRO A 6 -8.54 -9.29 39.44
N ASP A 7 -9.24 -10.01 38.56
CA ASP A 7 -8.86 -10.20 37.17
C ASP A 7 -8.64 -8.82 36.56
N LYS A 8 -7.42 -8.52 36.11
CA LYS A 8 -7.12 -7.29 35.37
C LYS A 8 -7.86 -7.41 34.05
N ILE A 9 -9.12 -6.96 34.04
CA ILE A 9 -9.90 -6.81 32.83
C ILE A 9 -9.09 -5.88 31.93
N SER A 10 -8.42 -6.49 30.95
CA SER A 10 -7.71 -5.83 29.87
C SER A 10 -8.66 -4.78 29.31
N SER A 11 -8.29 -3.52 29.47
CA SER A 11 -9.03 -2.36 28.95
C SER A 11 -9.15 -2.51 27.45
N ASP A 12 -10.27 -3.11 27.00
CA ASP A 12 -10.76 -3.09 25.63
C ASP A 12 -11.08 -1.64 25.30
N THR A 13 -10.01 -0.91 24.98
CA THR A 13 -10.05 0.51 24.65
C THR A 13 -10.57 0.57 23.23
N LYS A 14 -11.89 0.40 23.07
CA LYS A 14 -12.55 0.53 21.78
C LYS A 14 -12.10 1.85 21.18
N PRO A 15 -11.47 1.85 19.99
CA PRO A 15 -10.99 3.08 19.39
C PRO A 15 -12.18 4.04 19.29
N THR A 16 -11.99 5.26 19.80
CA THR A 16 -13.03 6.29 19.75
C THR A 16 -13.50 6.45 18.30
N LYS A 17 -14.81 6.59 18.06
CA LYS A 17 -15.37 6.71 16.70
C LYS A 17 -14.63 7.75 15.84
N SER A 18 -14.16 8.84 16.46
CA SER A 18 -13.34 9.88 15.82
C SER A 18 -11.97 9.38 15.32
N TYR A 19 -11.27 8.55 16.11
CA TYR A 19 -10.00 7.94 15.69
C TYR A 19 -10.22 6.93 14.57
N ALA A 20 -11.27 6.10 14.65
CA ALA A 20 -11.61 5.17 13.57
C ALA A 20 -11.96 5.92 12.27
N ALA A 21 -12.72 7.01 12.34
CA ALA A 21 -13.04 7.85 11.19
C ALA A 21 -11.80 8.52 10.59
N TYR A 22 -10.87 9.00 11.42
CA TYR A 22 -9.60 9.56 10.98
C TYR A 22 -8.74 8.53 10.23
N VAL A 23 -8.55 7.34 10.81
CA VAL A 23 -7.79 6.25 10.20
C VAL A 23 -8.44 5.79 8.90
N LEU A 24 -9.78 5.72 8.86
CA LEU A 24 -10.53 5.40 7.64
C LEU A 24 -10.26 6.43 6.55
N LEU A 25 -10.42 7.74 6.84
CA LEU A 25 -10.16 8.81 5.88
C LEU A 25 -8.71 8.78 5.39
N MET A 26 -7.74 8.53 6.27
CA MET A 26 -6.34 8.42 5.90
C MET A 26 -6.09 7.23 4.97
N LEU A 27 -6.60 6.04 5.30
CA LEU A 27 -6.51 4.85 4.44
C LEU A 27 -7.21 5.07 3.10
N SER A 28 -8.38 5.71 3.08
CA SER A 28 -9.09 6.08 1.87
C SER A 28 -8.28 7.04 1.01
N ALA A 29 -7.69 8.08 1.59
CA ALA A 29 -6.84 9.02 0.85
C ALA A 29 -5.60 8.33 0.26
N LEU A 30 -4.91 7.48 1.05
CA LEU A 30 -3.79 6.68 0.57
C LEU A 30 -4.18 5.76 -0.59
N TYR A 31 -5.36 5.13 -0.49
CA TYR A 31 -5.88 4.28 -1.56
C TYR A 31 -6.20 5.10 -2.82
N THR A 32 -6.78 6.29 -2.67
CA THR A 32 -7.04 7.20 -3.79
C THR A 32 -5.74 7.58 -4.50
N VAL A 33 -4.69 7.95 -3.76
CA VAL A 33 -3.37 8.27 -4.36
C VAL A 33 -2.82 7.06 -5.12
N ASN A 34 -2.85 5.87 -4.51
CA ASN A 34 -2.40 4.65 -5.19
C ASN A 34 -3.15 4.36 -6.48
N TYR A 35 -4.46 4.67 -6.50
CA TYR A 35 -5.28 4.51 -7.70
C TYR A 35 -4.90 5.53 -8.78
N VAL A 36 -4.77 6.81 -8.42
CA VAL A 36 -4.38 7.88 -9.37
C VAL A 36 -3.02 7.58 -10.00
N ASP A 37 -2.03 7.13 -9.23
CA ASP A 37 -0.70 6.81 -9.75
C ASP A 37 -0.73 5.70 -10.82
N ARG A 38 -1.57 4.67 -10.63
CA ARG A 38 -1.78 3.62 -11.63
C ARG A 38 -2.42 4.14 -12.92
N PHE A 39 -3.34 5.10 -12.79
CA PHE A 39 -3.97 5.74 -13.94
C PHE A 39 -3.00 6.67 -14.68
N LEU A 40 -2.12 7.39 -13.97
CA LEU A 40 -1.10 8.24 -14.57
C LEU A 40 -0.14 7.44 -15.46
N VAL A 41 0.41 6.34 -14.96
CA VAL A 41 1.30 5.46 -15.76
C VAL A 41 0.57 4.95 -17.01
N SER A 42 -0.69 4.56 -16.87
CA SER A 42 -1.48 4.04 -17.98
C SER A 42 -1.83 5.12 -19.01
N GLY A 43 -2.09 6.36 -18.58
CA GLY A 43 -2.36 7.50 -19.46
C GLY A 43 -1.13 8.07 -20.15
N LEU A 44 0.05 7.90 -19.56
CA LEU A 44 1.33 8.33 -20.14
C LEU A 44 2.00 7.26 -21.01
N LEU A 45 1.40 6.08 -21.16
CA LEU A 45 1.97 5.00 -21.97
C LEU A 45 2.16 5.41 -23.44
N ASP A 46 1.18 6.10 -24.01
CA ASP A 46 1.21 6.53 -25.41
C ASP A 46 2.38 7.51 -25.69
N PRO A 47 2.57 8.61 -24.92
CA PRO A 47 3.72 9.49 -25.14
C PRO A 47 5.08 8.86 -24.83
N ILE A 48 5.18 7.91 -23.87
CA ILE A 48 6.43 7.17 -23.60
C ILE A 48 6.76 6.26 -24.79
N LYS A 49 5.74 5.65 -25.39
CA LYS A 49 5.91 4.80 -26.57
C LYS A 49 6.38 5.59 -27.78
N ASP A 50 5.77 6.75 -28.03
CA ASP A 50 6.15 7.61 -29.15
C ASP A 50 7.56 8.20 -28.99
N SER A 51 8.02 8.41 -27.76
CA SER A 51 9.36 8.95 -27.48
C SER A 51 10.50 7.92 -27.49
N LEU A 52 10.21 6.64 -27.20
CA LEU A 52 11.21 5.56 -27.22
C LEU A 52 11.13 4.60 -28.43
N ASP A 53 10.18 4.79 -29.36
CA ASP A 53 9.96 3.96 -30.56
C ASP A 53 9.87 2.44 -30.25
N VAL A 54 9.27 2.10 -29.10
CA VAL A 54 9.19 0.72 -28.60
C VAL A 54 7.92 0.05 -29.10
N SER A 55 8.00 -1.23 -29.44
CA SER A 55 6.83 -1.99 -29.90
C SER A 55 5.77 -2.15 -28.79
N ASN A 56 4.49 -2.00 -29.18
CA ASN A 56 3.29 -2.16 -28.34
C ASN A 56 3.34 -3.40 -27.42
N THR A 57 3.92 -4.48 -27.92
CA THR A 57 4.03 -5.75 -27.20
C THR A 57 4.92 -5.64 -25.97
N TYR A 58 6.02 -4.87 -26.03
CA TYR A 58 6.92 -4.69 -24.89
C TYR A 58 6.29 -3.82 -23.82
N MET A 59 5.63 -2.71 -24.17
CA MET A 59 4.89 -1.87 -23.21
C MET A 59 3.78 -2.66 -22.51
N GLY A 60 2.97 -3.41 -23.28
CA GLY A 60 1.90 -4.24 -22.72
C GLY A 60 2.42 -5.34 -21.79
N PHE A 61 3.58 -5.94 -22.12
CA PHE A 61 4.24 -6.91 -21.26
C PHE A 61 4.76 -6.28 -19.95
N LEU A 62 5.34 -5.08 -20.05
CA LEU A 62 5.92 -4.36 -18.92
C LEU A 62 4.84 -3.93 -17.91
N VAL A 63 3.74 -3.36 -18.39
CA VAL A 63 2.63 -2.86 -17.54
C VAL A 63 1.71 -3.98 -17.06
N GLY A 64 1.60 -5.08 -17.80
CA GLY A 64 0.73 -6.19 -17.45
C GLY A 64 1.45 -7.30 -16.66
N PRO A 65 1.88 -8.38 -17.32
CA PRO A 65 2.39 -9.58 -16.65
C PRO A 65 3.72 -9.38 -15.91
N ALA A 66 4.65 -8.59 -16.45
CA ALA A 66 5.94 -8.36 -15.78
C ALA A 66 5.75 -7.60 -14.47
N PHE A 67 4.98 -6.51 -14.48
CA PHE A 67 4.61 -5.78 -13.27
C PHE A 67 3.83 -6.66 -12.30
N ALA A 68 2.85 -7.45 -12.76
CA ALA A 68 2.09 -8.34 -11.90
C ALA A 68 2.97 -9.40 -11.19
N LEU A 69 3.90 -10.03 -11.92
CA LEU A 69 4.83 -11.01 -11.36
C LEU A 69 5.78 -10.37 -10.36
N PHE A 70 6.36 -9.23 -10.70
CA PHE A 70 7.27 -8.50 -9.82
C PHE A 70 6.54 -8.01 -8.55
N TYR A 71 5.35 -7.42 -8.72
CA TYR A 71 4.54 -6.93 -7.62
C TYR A 71 4.09 -8.07 -6.70
N THR A 72 3.65 -9.21 -7.23
CA THR A 72 3.22 -10.36 -6.41
C THR A 72 4.39 -11.02 -5.67
N THR A 73 5.52 -11.21 -6.34
CA THR A 73 6.72 -11.82 -5.73
C THR A 73 7.31 -10.96 -4.62
N LEU A 74 7.24 -9.62 -4.74
CA LEU A 74 7.64 -8.70 -3.67
C LEU A 74 6.54 -8.46 -2.62
N ALA A 75 5.26 -8.49 -3.01
CA ALA A 75 4.16 -8.31 -2.07
C ALA A 75 4.09 -9.41 -1.02
N ILE A 76 4.39 -10.67 -1.37
CA ILE A 76 4.38 -11.80 -0.42
C ILE A 76 5.37 -11.60 0.75
N PRO A 77 6.68 -11.35 0.54
CA PRO A 77 7.61 -11.12 1.63
C PRO A 77 7.29 -9.83 2.39
N ILE A 78 6.84 -8.77 1.71
CA ILE A 78 6.46 -7.51 2.36
C ILE A 78 5.22 -7.71 3.25
N ALA A 79 4.21 -8.46 2.79
CA ALA A 79 3.03 -8.79 3.59
C ALA A 79 3.42 -9.62 4.82
N ARG A 80 4.32 -10.59 4.65
CA ARG A 80 4.86 -11.39 5.77
C ARG A 80 5.61 -10.53 6.78
N LEU A 81 6.33 -9.51 6.31
CA LEU A 81 7.00 -8.53 7.14
C LEU A 81 5.97 -7.60 7.82
N ALA A 82 4.89 -7.24 7.14
CA ALA A 82 3.82 -6.42 7.68
C ALA A 82 3.03 -7.10 8.81
N ASP A 83 2.92 -8.42 8.76
CA ASP A 83 2.30 -9.20 9.83
C ASP A 83 3.21 -9.37 11.06
N ARG A 84 4.54 -9.34 10.87
CA ARG A 84 5.53 -9.39 11.97
C ARG A 84 5.85 -8.03 12.60
N TYR A 85 5.70 -6.94 11.85
CA TYR A 85 6.04 -5.58 12.28
C TYR A 85 4.79 -4.68 12.38
N SER A 86 4.95 -3.42 12.79
CA SER A 86 3.83 -2.47 12.87
C SER A 86 3.29 -2.16 11.47
N ARG A 87 2.02 -2.48 11.22
CA ARG A 87 1.29 -2.22 9.95
C ARG A 87 1.43 -0.76 9.48
N VAL A 88 1.45 0.18 10.43
CA VAL A 88 1.60 1.62 10.15
C VAL A 88 2.98 1.95 9.57
N LYS A 89 4.05 1.35 10.09
CA LYS A 89 5.42 1.58 9.59
C LYS A 89 5.60 1.06 8.16
N ILE A 90 4.94 -0.04 7.82
CA ILE A 90 5.02 -0.64 6.48
C ILE A 90 4.24 0.19 5.47
N ILE A 91 3.03 0.65 5.83
CA ILE A 91 2.25 1.56 4.99
C ILE A 91 3.05 2.85 4.76
N ALA A 92 3.60 3.45 5.83
CA ALA A 92 4.40 4.67 5.72
C ALA A 92 5.66 4.47 4.85
N ALA A 93 6.43 3.39 5.06
CA ALA A 93 7.60 3.09 4.25
C ALA A 93 7.24 2.84 2.77
N GLY A 94 6.15 2.11 2.52
CA GLY A 94 5.63 1.88 1.16
C GLY A 94 5.22 3.18 0.48
N THR A 95 4.48 4.05 1.18
CA THR A 95 4.10 5.37 0.65
C THR A 95 5.32 6.24 0.40
N LEU A 96 6.32 6.26 1.28
CA LEU A 96 7.55 7.04 1.08
C LEU A 96 8.36 6.56 -0.12
N VAL A 97 8.58 5.25 -0.25
CA VAL A 97 9.29 4.67 -1.39
C VAL A 97 8.54 4.97 -2.69
N TRP A 98 7.22 4.82 -2.68
CA TRP A 98 6.39 5.07 -3.85
C TRP A 98 6.38 6.55 -4.24
N SER A 99 6.17 7.46 -3.30
CA SER A 99 6.24 8.90 -3.56
C SER A 99 7.62 9.33 -4.07
N LEU A 100 8.70 8.71 -3.61
CA LEU A 100 10.04 8.97 -4.13
C LEU A 100 10.16 8.59 -5.61
N PHE A 101 9.61 7.44 -6.01
CA PHE A 101 9.56 7.01 -7.41
C PHE A 101 8.71 7.93 -8.30
N THR A 102 7.62 8.50 -7.79
CA THR A 102 6.78 9.43 -8.57
C THR A 102 7.40 10.82 -8.73
N VAL A 103 8.24 11.25 -7.78
CA VAL A 103 8.89 12.57 -7.79
C VAL A 103 10.18 12.58 -8.64
N LEU A 104 10.87 11.44 -8.75
CA LEU A 104 12.08 11.25 -9.57
C LEU A 104 11.74 11.08 -11.05
#